data_AF-A0A8J4NU82-F1
#
_entry.id   AF-A0A8J4NU82-F1
#
_cell.length_a   1.000
_cell.length_b   1.000
_cell.length_c   1.000
_cell.angle_alpha   90.00
_cell.angle_beta   90.00
_cell.angle_gamma   90.00
#
_symmetry.space_group_name_H-M   'P 1'
#
loop_
_entity.id
_entity.type
_entity.pdbx_description
1 polymer ?
#
loop_
_entity_poly.entity_id
_entity_poly.type
_entity_poly.pdbx_seq_one_letter_code
_entity_poly.pdbx_strand_id
1 'polypeptide(L)'
;QIQDLTFLIKNYCLTELYLNNNELTDISGALKHLRALQILLLHNNQLKKLDKTVKELKGMISLQTLNLFHNPLAQDPDYRLYVIYLLPSVQLLDRKSVTQRERESALHLYDRKRSCVVQSIAFGKRVNTPLATAVGSSRCTQPARRLMMPSDNAHLLCSFCRIPFENPEDAILLRAMTRSLMEFSSVDWNKVATCQERRLENKVEEPHEKLTVQFR
;
A
#
# COMPACT_ATOMS: atom_id res chain seq x y z
N GLN A 1 -42.53 -12.53 0.24
CA GLN A 1 -41.11 -12.23 0.50
C GLN A 1 -40.44 -11.94 -0.83
N ILE A 2 -39.47 -11.03 -0.87
CA ILE A 2 -38.80 -10.62 -2.11
C ILE A 2 -37.69 -11.63 -2.42
N GLN A 3 -37.68 -12.18 -3.63
CA GLN A 3 -36.65 -13.10 -4.12
C GLN A 3 -35.86 -12.52 -5.30
N ASP A 4 -36.45 -11.58 -6.04
CA ASP A 4 -35.84 -10.93 -7.20
C ASP A 4 -35.80 -9.41 -7.01
N LEU A 5 -34.72 -8.78 -7.49
CA LEU A 5 -34.41 -7.36 -7.35
C LEU A 5 -34.40 -6.62 -8.70
N THR A 6 -34.88 -7.24 -9.78
CA THR A 6 -34.96 -6.65 -11.13
C THR A 6 -35.63 -5.26 -11.18
N PHE A 7 -36.55 -4.96 -10.26
CA PHE A 7 -37.20 -3.66 -10.17
C PHE A 7 -36.24 -2.49 -9.82
N LEU A 8 -35.06 -2.77 -9.25
CA LEU A 8 -34.09 -1.76 -8.85
C LEU A 8 -33.22 -1.27 -10.02
N ILE A 9 -33.18 -1.97 -11.15
CA ILE A 9 -32.29 -1.69 -12.28
C ILE A 9 -32.49 -0.26 -12.85
N LYS A 10 -33.72 0.27 -12.76
CA LYS A 10 -34.07 1.61 -13.29
C LYS A 10 -33.82 2.76 -12.32
N ASN A 11 -33.38 2.47 -11.10
CA ASN A 11 -33.17 3.49 -10.08
C ASN A 11 -31.69 3.84 -9.99
N TYR A 12 -31.35 5.12 -10.16
CA TYR A 12 -29.95 5.61 -10.11
C TYR A 12 -29.67 6.52 -8.91
N CYS A 13 -30.73 7.06 -8.30
CA CYS A 13 -30.65 8.08 -7.24
C CYS A 13 -30.98 7.54 -5.84
N LEU A 14 -31.15 6.22 -5.68
CA LEU A 14 -31.44 5.65 -4.37
C LEU A 14 -30.24 5.81 -3.45
N THR A 15 -30.51 6.32 -2.25
CA THR A 15 -29.52 6.54 -1.18
C THR A 15 -29.59 5.46 -0.11
N GLU A 16 -30.79 4.94 0.17
CA GLU A 16 -31.03 3.97 1.24
C GLU A 16 -31.87 2.80 0.72
N LEU A 17 -31.45 1.58 1.02
CA LEU A 17 -32.12 0.37 0.58
C LEU A 17 -32.23 -0.64 1.72
N TYR A 18 -33.48 -0.95 2.06
CA TYR A 18 -33.85 -1.85 3.15
C TYR A 18 -34.46 -3.12 2.56
N LEU A 19 -33.71 -4.22 2.63
CA LEU A 19 -34.08 -5.53 2.09
C LEU A 19 -33.96 -6.64 3.14
N ASN A 20 -34.04 -6.27 4.42
CA ASN A 20 -33.96 -7.20 5.53
C ASN A 20 -35.16 -8.15 5.61
N ASN A 21 -34.95 -9.34 6.20
CA ASN A 21 -35.97 -10.37 6.41
C ASN A 21 -36.62 -10.85 5.10
N ASN A 22 -35.82 -11.04 4.07
CA ASN A 22 -36.26 -11.61 2.80
C ASN A 22 -35.58 -12.96 2.55
N GLU A 23 -35.87 -13.58 1.41
CA GLU A 23 -35.32 -14.87 1.02
C GLU A 23 -34.33 -14.70 -0.14
N LEU A 24 -33.59 -13.59 -0.15
CA LEU A 24 -32.66 -13.29 -1.22
C LEU A 24 -31.52 -14.30 -1.23
N THR A 25 -31.40 -15.04 -2.33
CA THR A 25 -30.34 -16.02 -2.55
C THR A 25 -29.18 -15.46 -3.37
N ASP A 26 -29.48 -14.48 -4.24
CA ASP A 26 -28.53 -13.76 -5.07
C ASP A 26 -28.94 -12.29 -5.19
N ILE A 27 -27.94 -11.42 -5.30
CA ILE A 27 -28.10 -9.97 -5.57
C ILE A 27 -27.41 -9.54 -6.86
N SER A 28 -26.75 -10.48 -7.55
CA SER A 28 -25.95 -10.23 -8.74
C SER A 28 -26.79 -9.63 -9.87
N GLY A 29 -26.29 -8.57 -10.52
CA GLY A 29 -26.93 -7.90 -11.65
C GLY A 29 -27.97 -6.84 -11.29
N ALA A 30 -28.48 -6.79 -10.07
CA ALA A 30 -29.56 -5.87 -9.69
C ALA A 30 -29.06 -4.58 -9.03
N LEU A 31 -27.91 -4.62 -8.32
CA LEU A 31 -27.48 -3.52 -7.45
C LEU A 31 -26.28 -2.73 -8.01
N LYS A 32 -25.58 -3.26 -9.02
CA LYS A 32 -24.39 -2.65 -9.64
C LYS A 32 -24.60 -1.20 -10.13
N HIS A 33 -25.83 -0.84 -10.48
CA HIS A 33 -26.17 0.48 -11.01
C HIS A 33 -26.36 1.56 -9.93
N LEU A 34 -26.53 1.16 -8.66
CA LEU A 34 -26.85 2.04 -7.54
C LEU A 34 -25.61 2.74 -6.98
N ARG A 35 -25.02 3.63 -7.77
CA ARG A 35 -23.76 4.33 -7.38
C ARG A 35 -23.93 5.28 -6.20
N ALA A 36 -25.11 5.86 -6.03
CA ALA A 36 -25.43 6.83 -4.98
C ALA A 36 -25.84 6.19 -3.64
N LEU A 37 -25.93 4.85 -3.57
CA LEU A 37 -26.40 4.15 -2.39
C LEU A 37 -25.39 4.29 -1.24
N GLN A 38 -25.87 4.73 -0.08
CA GLN A 38 -25.10 4.94 1.14
C GLN A 38 -25.39 3.87 2.19
N ILE A 39 -26.65 3.43 2.30
CA ILE A 39 -27.09 2.46 3.31
C ILE A 39 -27.73 1.26 2.63
N LEU A 40 -27.21 0.07 2.93
CA LEU A 40 -27.74 -1.21 2.45
C LEU A 40 -27.91 -2.19 3.60
N LEU A 41 -29.17 -2.52 3.94
CA LEU A 41 -29.51 -3.51 4.95
C LEU A 41 -30.04 -4.79 4.29
N LEU A 42 -29.29 -5.88 4.42
CA LEU A 42 -29.56 -7.20 3.84
C LEU A 42 -29.55 -8.30 4.91
N HIS A 43 -29.71 -7.96 6.19
CA HIS A 43 -29.70 -8.95 7.26
C HIS A 43 -30.90 -9.89 7.20
N ASN A 44 -30.74 -11.11 7.72
CA ASN A 44 -31.74 -12.19 7.64
C ASN A 44 -32.17 -12.47 6.19
N ASN A 45 -31.20 -12.88 5.37
CA ASN A 45 -31.41 -13.34 3.99
C ASN A 45 -30.66 -14.66 3.78
N GLN A 46 -30.71 -15.21 2.56
CA GLN A 46 -30.13 -16.52 2.22
C GLN A 46 -28.92 -16.41 1.30
N LEU A 47 -28.13 -15.34 1.43
CA LEU A 47 -26.95 -15.10 0.61
C LEU A 47 -25.83 -16.06 1.00
N LYS A 48 -25.43 -16.94 0.06
CA LYS A 48 -24.42 -17.99 0.29
C LYS A 48 -23.04 -17.65 -0.27
N LYS A 49 -22.98 -16.94 -1.40
CA LYS A 49 -21.75 -16.77 -2.18
C LYS A 49 -21.12 -15.41 -1.93
N LEU A 50 -20.19 -15.36 -0.97
CA LEU A 50 -19.46 -14.15 -0.59
C LEU A 50 -18.87 -13.40 -1.79
N ASP A 51 -18.10 -14.09 -2.63
CA ASP A 51 -17.44 -13.50 -3.79
C ASP A 51 -18.42 -12.81 -4.75
N LYS A 52 -19.55 -13.46 -5.02
CA LYS A 52 -20.54 -12.93 -5.95
C LYS A 52 -21.19 -11.67 -5.38
N THR A 53 -21.64 -11.77 -4.13
CA THR A 53 -22.25 -10.66 -3.40
C THR A 53 -21.29 -9.46 -3.37
N VAL A 54 -20.05 -9.63 -2.92
CA VAL A 54 -19.12 -8.51 -2.77
C VAL A 54 -18.68 -7.92 -4.11
N LYS A 55 -18.52 -8.73 -5.15
CA LYS A 55 -18.21 -8.23 -6.51
C LYS A 55 -19.31 -7.33 -7.06
N GLU A 56 -20.57 -7.64 -6.79
CA GLU A 56 -21.70 -6.79 -7.15
C GLU A 56 -21.62 -5.44 -6.40
N LEU A 57 -21.36 -5.49 -5.09
CA LEU A 57 -21.29 -4.29 -4.24
C LEU A 57 -20.09 -3.39 -4.56
N LYS A 58 -19.02 -3.93 -5.15
CA LYS A 58 -17.78 -3.18 -5.47
C LYS A 58 -18.02 -1.97 -6.37
N GLY A 59 -19.07 -1.97 -7.18
CA GLY A 59 -19.45 -0.83 -8.03
C GLY A 59 -19.99 0.37 -7.26
N MET A 60 -20.38 0.20 -5.99
CA MET A 60 -21.01 1.24 -5.18
C MET A 60 -19.96 2.02 -4.38
N ILE A 61 -19.54 3.14 -4.97
CA ILE A 61 -18.52 4.01 -4.39
C ILE A 61 -18.99 4.77 -3.15
N SER A 62 -20.29 5.03 -3.02
CA SER A 62 -20.87 5.81 -1.93
C SER A 62 -21.35 4.99 -0.75
N LEU A 63 -21.21 3.65 -0.79
CA LEU A 63 -21.74 2.77 0.25
C LEU A 63 -20.97 2.93 1.57
N GLN A 64 -21.63 3.42 2.60
CA GLN A 64 -21.05 3.67 3.92
C GLN A 64 -21.47 2.61 4.95
N THR A 65 -22.74 2.20 4.91
CA THR A 65 -23.31 1.24 5.86
C THR A 65 -23.77 -0.01 5.16
N LEU A 66 -23.23 -1.15 5.56
CA LEU A 66 -23.58 -2.47 5.04
C LEU A 66 -23.90 -3.42 6.19
N ASN A 67 -25.02 -4.12 6.08
CA ASN A 67 -25.39 -5.16 7.04
C ASN A 67 -25.79 -6.44 6.31
N LEU A 68 -25.01 -7.50 6.48
CA LEU A 68 -25.22 -8.84 5.92
C LEU A 68 -25.31 -9.90 7.03
N PHE A 69 -25.44 -9.50 8.29
CA PHE A 69 -25.58 -10.42 9.41
C PHE A 69 -26.77 -11.39 9.22
N HIS A 70 -26.67 -12.59 9.79
CA HIS A 70 -27.65 -13.67 9.57
C HIS A 70 -27.85 -14.03 8.08
N ASN A 71 -26.76 -14.06 7.32
CA ASN A 71 -26.72 -14.75 6.03
C ASN A 71 -25.72 -15.91 6.12
N PRO A 72 -25.91 -17.00 5.35
CA PRO A 72 -24.95 -18.10 5.30
C PRO A 72 -23.51 -17.65 4.99
N LEU A 73 -23.32 -16.63 4.15
CA LEU A 73 -22.00 -16.07 3.83
C LEU A 73 -21.26 -15.44 5.02
N ALA A 74 -21.98 -15.07 6.09
CA ALA A 74 -21.39 -14.43 7.27
C ALA A 74 -20.77 -15.46 8.23
N GLN A 75 -20.92 -16.76 7.94
CA GLN A 75 -20.30 -17.84 8.70
C GLN A 75 -18.83 -18.07 8.32
N ASP A 76 -18.40 -17.54 7.17
CA ASP A 76 -17.03 -17.67 6.70
C ASP A 76 -16.06 -16.86 7.60
N PRO A 77 -14.96 -17.43 8.10
CA PRO A 77 -14.00 -16.72 8.95
C PRO A 77 -13.38 -15.49 8.26
N ASP A 78 -13.19 -15.55 6.94
CA ASP A 78 -12.53 -14.48 6.17
C ASP A 78 -13.52 -13.42 5.68
N TYR A 79 -14.83 -13.64 5.88
CA TYR A 79 -15.92 -12.76 5.46
C TYR A 79 -15.63 -11.28 5.74
N ARG A 80 -15.32 -10.96 7.00
CA ARG A 80 -15.19 -9.57 7.43
C ARG A 80 -14.01 -8.87 6.78
N LEU A 81 -12.83 -9.50 6.78
CA LEU A 81 -11.62 -8.92 6.21
C LEU A 81 -11.72 -8.82 4.69
N TYR A 82 -12.32 -9.81 4.04
CA TYR A 82 -12.54 -9.82 2.60
C TYR A 82 -13.46 -8.68 2.14
N VAL A 83 -14.57 -8.46 2.84
CA VAL A 83 -15.49 -7.35 2.57
C VAL A 83 -14.79 -6.01 2.77
N ILE A 84 -14.04 -5.84 3.87
CA ILE A 84 -13.29 -4.61 4.16
C ILE A 84 -12.25 -4.30 3.07
N TYR A 85 -11.55 -5.33 2.57
CA TYR A 85 -10.56 -5.17 1.51
C TYR A 85 -11.20 -4.76 0.18
N LEU A 86 -12.29 -5.42 -0.24
CA LEU A 86 -12.93 -5.16 -1.52
C LEU A 86 -13.80 -3.90 -1.55
N LEU A 87 -14.36 -3.50 -0.40
CA LEU A 87 -15.27 -2.36 -0.26
C LEU A 87 -14.67 -1.29 0.68
N PRO A 88 -13.66 -0.53 0.23
CA PRO A 88 -12.99 0.46 1.08
C PRO A 88 -13.89 1.65 1.49
N SER A 89 -15.01 1.87 0.78
CA SER A 89 -16.02 2.90 1.08
C SER A 89 -16.79 2.61 2.36
N VAL A 90 -16.92 1.33 2.75
CA VAL A 90 -17.73 0.92 3.91
C VAL A 90 -17.07 1.36 5.21
N GLN A 91 -17.83 2.09 6.02
CA GLN A 91 -17.44 2.58 7.34
C GLN A 91 -18.07 1.75 8.46
N LEU A 92 -19.30 1.26 8.25
CA LEU A 92 -20.05 0.45 9.19
C LEU A 92 -20.43 -0.88 8.56
N LEU A 93 -19.89 -1.98 9.11
CA LEU A 93 -20.15 -3.35 8.65
C LEU A 93 -20.77 -4.17 9.80
N ASP A 94 -21.97 -4.69 9.59
CA ASP A 94 -22.70 -5.53 10.57
C ASP A 94 -22.82 -4.88 11.95
N ARG A 95 -23.18 -3.59 11.96
CA ARG A 95 -23.30 -2.74 13.15
C ARG A 95 -21.99 -2.49 13.90
N LYS A 96 -20.84 -2.85 13.32
CA LYS A 96 -19.50 -2.58 13.87
C LYS A 96 -18.76 -1.61 12.94
N SER A 97 -18.16 -0.58 13.52
CA SER A 97 -17.30 0.34 12.76
C SER A 97 -16.08 -0.42 12.22
N VAL A 98 -15.72 -0.18 10.97
CA VAL A 98 -14.50 -0.71 10.37
C VAL A 98 -13.32 0.09 10.90
N THR A 99 -12.43 -0.58 11.62
CA THR A 99 -11.25 0.06 12.21
C THR A 99 -10.08 0.08 11.23
N GLN A 100 -9.15 1.02 11.43
CA GLN A 100 -7.95 1.13 10.60
C GLN A 100 -7.06 -0.13 10.70
N ARG A 101 -6.99 -0.76 11.89
CA ARG A 101 -6.24 -2.01 12.09
C ARG A 101 -6.77 -3.14 11.20
N GLU A 102 -8.08 -3.25 11.09
CA GLU A 102 -8.72 -4.24 10.21
C GLU A 102 -8.38 -3.97 8.74
N ARG A 103 -8.42 -2.70 8.31
CA ARG A 103 -8.04 -2.30 6.94
C ARG A 103 -6.59 -2.66 6.62
N GLU A 104 -5.67 -2.40 7.54
CA GLU A 104 -4.25 -2.76 7.40
C GLU A 104 -4.05 -4.28 7.37
N SER A 105 -4.73 -5.01 8.24
CA SER A 105 -4.67 -6.47 8.24
C SER A 105 -5.20 -7.08 6.95
N ALA A 106 -6.33 -6.57 6.44
CA ALA A 106 -6.92 -7.03 5.19
C ALA A 106 -6.01 -6.70 3.99
N LEU A 107 -5.38 -5.52 3.99
CA LEU A 107 -4.39 -5.15 2.98
C LEU A 107 -3.17 -6.07 3.00
N HIS A 108 -2.64 -6.41 4.18
CA HIS A 108 -1.49 -7.30 4.31
C HIS A 108 -1.80 -8.73 3.81
N LEU A 109 -3.03 -9.21 4.03
CA LEU A 109 -3.47 -10.54 3.60
C LEU A 109 -3.71 -10.63 2.09
N TYR A 110 -4.40 -9.64 1.51
CA TYR A 110 -4.87 -9.72 0.11
C TYR A 110 -4.00 -8.96 -0.91
N ASP A 111 -3.15 -8.01 -0.48
CA ASP A 111 -2.24 -7.28 -1.37
C ASP A 111 -0.88 -7.01 -0.71
N ARG A 112 -0.02 -8.04 -0.74
CA ARG A 112 1.33 -7.96 -0.18
C ARG A 112 2.20 -6.89 -0.85
N LYS A 113 2.01 -6.62 -2.15
CA LYS A 113 2.78 -5.61 -2.88
C LYS A 113 2.42 -4.22 -2.39
N ARG A 114 1.13 -3.90 -2.31
CA ARG A 114 0.65 -2.61 -1.81
C ARG A 114 0.94 -2.44 -0.32
N SER A 115 0.84 -3.51 0.47
CA SER A 115 1.23 -3.50 1.88
C SER A 115 2.70 -3.11 2.07
N CYS A 116 3.62 -3.68 1.28
CA CYS A 116 5.04 -3.37 1.35
C CYS A 116 5.31 -1.89 1.03
N VAL A 117 4.61 -1.35 0.02
CA VAL A 117 4.71 0.07 -0.37
C VAL A 117 4.18 1.00 0.74
N VAL A 118 3.03 0.69 1.35
CA VAL A 118 2.50 1.50 2.46
C VAL A 118 3.47 1.50 3.65
N GLN A 119 4.10 0.36 3.95
CA GLN A 119 5.10 0.26 5.02
C GLN A 119 6.39 1.02 4.70
N SER A 120 6.82 1.07 3.43
CA SER A 120 8.04 1.77 3.02
C SER A 120 7.86 3.28 2.84
N ILE A 121 6.63 3.75 2.61
CA ILE A 121 6.29 5.19 2.49
C ILE A 121 6.16 5.88 3.86
N ALA A 122 6.10 5.13 4.97
CA ALA A 122 6.03 5.70 6.31
C ALA A 122 7.24 6.64 6.57
N PHE A 123 6.99 7.94 6.44
CA PHE A 123 7.99 9.01 6.51
C PHE A 123 8.80 8.87 7.81
N GLY A 124 10.11 8.64 7.67
CA GLY A 124 11.05 8.62 8.81
C GLY A 124 11.33 7.27 9.48
N LYS A 125 10.74 6.15 9.04
CA LYS A 125 11.15 4.80 9.52
C LYS A 125 11.65 3.93 8.37
N ARG A 126 12.98 3.77 8.28
CA ARG A 126 13.59 2.73 7.43
C ARG A 126 13.26 1.37 8.04
N VAL A 127 12.21 0.72 7.55
CA VAL A 127 11.87 -0.66 7.94
C VAL A 127 12.86 -1.60 7.26
N ASN A 128 13.69 -2.28 8.05
CA ASN A 128 14.52 -3.38 7.58
C ASN A 128 13.64 -4.64 7.50
N THR A 129 12.88 -4.82 6.43
CA THR A 129 12.26 -6.11 6.13
C THR A 129 13.33 -7.06 5.59
N PRO A 130 13.64 -8.19 6.27
CA PRO A 130 14.44 -9.24 5.67
C PRO A 130 13.60 -9.93 4.60
N LEU A 131 14.10 -9.97 3.38
CA LEU A 131 13.48 -10.71 2.29
C LEU A 131 13.60 -12.21 2.59
N ALA A 132 12.53 -12.82 3.10
CA ALA A 132 12.45 -14.25 3.30
C ALA A 132 12.32 -14.99 1.96
N THR A 133 13.31 -15.87 1.73
CA THR A 133 13.24 -17.17 1.04
C THR A 133 12.78 -17.18 -0.42
N ALA A 134 13.77 -17.13 -1.33
CA ALA A 134 13.72 -17.88 -2.58
C ALA A 134 14.46 -19.22 -2.36
N VAL A 135 13.73 -20.33 -2.55
CA VAL A 135 14.25 -21.70 -2.51
C VAL A 135 15.09 -21.94 -3.78
N GLY A 136 16.32 -22.43 -3.59
CA GLY A 136 17.21 -22.93 -4.63
C GLY A 136 18.27 -23.83 -4.00
N SER A 137 18.24 -25.11 -4.36
CA SER A 137 18.89 -26.25 -3.71
C SER A 137 20.41 -26.33 -3.93
N SER A 138 21.14 -26.82 -2.90
CA SER A 138 22.41 -27.59 -2.90
C SER A 138 23.65 -26.98 -3.59
N ARG A 139 24.86 -26.94 -3.04
CA ARG A 139 25.59 -27.89 -2.17
C ARG A 139 26.95 -27.25 -1.74
N CYS A 140 27.57 -27.79 -0.68
CA CYS A 140 29.03 -27.81 -0.39
C CYS A 140 29.70 -26.64 0.39
N THR A 141 29.93 -26.94 1.68
CA THR A 141 31.20 -26.91 2.45
C THR A 141 32.30 -25.86 2.11
N GLN A 142 32.60 -25.03 3.11
CA GLN A 142 33.75 -24.11 3.29
C GLN A 142 35.14 -24.81 3.14
N PRO A 143 36.32 -24.13 3.02
CA PRO A 143 36.64 -22.84 3.68
C PRO A 143 37.59 -21.83 2.99
N ALA A 144 37.63 -20.64 3.61
CA ALA A 144 38.68 -19.62 3.68
C ALA A 144 39.72 -19.53 2.54
N ARG A 145 39.61 -18.48 1.71
CA ARG A 145 40.76 -17.86 1.05
C ARG A 145 40.76 -16.34 1.24
N ARG A 146 41.80 -15.93 1.97
CA ARG A 146 42.42 -14.60 2.04
C ARG A 146 42.53 -14.00 0.63
N LEU A 147 41.98 -12.82 0.39
CA LEU A 147 42.26 -12.01 -0.80
C LEU A 147 42.55 -10.57 -0.39
N MET A 148 43.69 -10.09 -0.89
CA MET A 148 44.31 -8.79 -0.70
C MET A 148 43.42 -7.63 -1.13
N MET A 149 43.65 -6.47 -0.50
CA MET A 149 43.15 -5.16 -0.91
C MET A 149 43.49 -4.85 -2.38
N PRO A 150 42.59 -4.22 -3.14
CA PRO A 150 43.00 -3.34 -4.23
C PRO A 150 43.31 -1.96 -3.65
N SER A 151 44.51 -1.48 -3.98
CA SER A 151 44.91 -0.08 -3.88
C SER A 151 44.07 0.77 -4.84
N ASP A 152 43.76 1.98 -4.37
CA ASP A 152 43.41 3.18 -5.14
C ASP A 152 42.02 3.28 -5.81
N ASN A 153 41.32 4.32 -5.36
CA ASN A 153 40.31 5.09 -6.08
C ASN A 153 39.03 4.38 -6.53
N ALA A 154 38.09 4.23 -5.59
CA ALA A 154 36.67 4.13 -5.89
C ALA A 154 35.83 4.84 -4.82
N HIS A 155 35.67 6.16 -4.98
CA HIS A 155 34.63 6.94 -4.30
C HIS A 155 33.26 6.48 -4.84
N LEU A 156 32.67 5.43 -4.26
CA LEU A 156 31.23 5.11 -4.29
C LEU A 156 31.00 3.79 -3.52
N LEU A 157 31.18 3.83 -2.20
CA LEU A 157 30.68 2.74 -1.35
C LEU A 157 29.23 3.06 -0.97
N CYS A 158 28.30 2.54 -1.77
CA CYS A 158 26.92 2.37 -1.36
C CYS A 158 26.85 1.60 -0.03
N SER A 159 25.85 1.91 0.80
CA SER A 159 25.63 1.35 2.15
C SER A 159 25.36 -0.17 2.21
N PHE A 160 25.67 -0.93 1.16
CA PHE A 160 25.48 -2.38 1.07
C PHE A 160 26.73 -3.19 1.44
N CYS A 161 27.91 -2.58 1.60
CA CYS A 161 29.09 -3.29 2.08
C CYS A 161 29.09 -3.33 3.61
N ARG A 162 28.44 -4.33 4.20
CA ARG A 162 28.73 -4.73 5.60
C ARG A 162 30.12 -5.34 5.61
N ILE A 163 31.14 -4.53 5.90
CA ILE A 163 32.44 -5.06 6.34
C ILE A 163 32.15 -5.81 7.64
N PRO A 164 32.40 -7.12 7.73
CA PRO A 164 32.21 -7.84 8.98
C PRO A 164 33.30 -7.38 9.95
N PHE A 165 32.92 -6.59 10.94
CA PHE A 165 33.80 -6.23 12.05
C PHE A 165 33.77 -7.36 13.07
N GLU A 166 34.92 -7.91 13.43
CA GLU A 166 35.02 -8.95 14.48
C GLU A 166 34.74 -8.37 15.87
N ASN A 167 35.04 -7.08 16.09
CA ASN A 167 34.74 -6.35 17.32
C ASN A 167 33.73 -5.21 17.10
N PRO A 168 32.72 -5.07 17.99
CA PRO A 168 31.68 -4.05 17.84
C PRO A 168 32.19 -2.62 18.10
N GLU A 169 33.24 -2.46 18.92
CA GLU A 169 33.83 -1.15 19.26
C GLU A 169 34.54 -0.52 18.06
N ASP A 170 35.23 -1.32 17.24
CA ASP A 170 35.89 -0.84 16.01
C ASP A 170 34.85 -0.38 14.98
N ALA A 171 33.72 -1.06 14.87
CA ALA A 171 32.61 -0.64 14.01
C ALA A 171 32.02 0.69 14.47
N ILE A 172 31.95 0.92 15.78
CA ILE A 172 31.47 2.17 16.38
C ILE A 172 32.48 3.29 16.14
N LEU A 173 33.78 3.03 16.33
CA LEU A 173 34.85 4.02 16.11
C LEU A 173 34.93 4.41 14.64
N LEU A 174 34.87 3.44 13.72
CA LEU A 174 34.87 3.71 12.29
C LEU A 174 33.61 4.46 11.86
N ARG A 175 32.41 4.12 12.37
CA ARG A 175 31.18 4.92 12.17
C ARG A 175 31.25 6.32 12.78
N ALA A 176 31.90 6.48 13.92
CA ALA A 176 32.07 7.76 14.59
C ALA A 176 33.04 8.66 13.81
N MET A 177 34.10 8.07 13.23
CA MET A 177 35.08 8.75 12.37
C MET A 177 34.57 9.00 10.95
N THR A 178 33.61 8.19 10.46
CA THR A 178 32.92 8.35 9.17
C THR A 178 31.57 9.05 9.31
N ARG A 179 31.30 9.71 10.46
CA ARG A 179 30.14 10.59 10.60
C ARG A 179 30.08 11.49 9.38
N SER A 180 28.97 11.34 8.68
CA SER A 180 28.74 11.84 7.33
C SER A 180 29.10 13.31 7.28
N LEU A 181 30.13 13.63 6.51
CA LEU A 181 30.42 14.97 6.01
C LEU A 181 29.07 15.57 5.56
N MET A 182 28.59 16.56 6.30
CA MET A 182 27.27 17.13 6.02
C MET A 182 27.49 18.18 4.94
N GLU A 183 27.19 17.81 3.70
CA GLU A 183 27.35 18.69 2.55
C GLU A 183 26.01 19.38 2.26
N PHE A 184 25.99 20.71 2.39
CA PHE A 184 24.90 21.53 1.91
C PHE A 184 25.33 22.21 0.62
N SER A 185 24.58 21.98 -0.46
CA SER A 185 24.79 22.69 -1.71
C SER A 185 23.65 23.65 -2.00
N SER A 186 23.97 24.92 -2.19
CA SER A 186 23.04 25.95 -2.65
C SER A 186 23.38 26.35 -4.08
N VAL A 187 22.34 26.57 -4.88
CA VAL A 187 22.45 27.08 -6.26
C VAL A 187 21.59 28.34 -6.33
N ASP A 188 22.10 29.38 -6.97
CA ASP A 188 21.35 30.61 -7.19
C ASP A 188 20.31 30.39 -8.30
N TRP A 189 19.06 30.16 -7.88
CA TRP A 189 17.95 29.86 -8.79
C TRP A 189 17.58 31.03 -9.71
N ASN A 190 18.01 32.26 -9.41
CA ASN A 190 17.78 33.42 -10.28
C ASN A 190 18.62 33.37 -11.57
N LYS A 191 19.70 32.60 -11.58
CA LYS A 191 20.55 32.36 -12.76
C LYS A 191 20.08 31.15 -13.58
N VAL A 192 19.10 30.38 -13.10
CA VAL A 192 18.64 29.14 -13.76
C VAL A 192 17.49 29.46 -14.71
N ALA A 193 17.72 29.25 -16.01
CA ALA A 193 16.72 29.53 -17.04
C ALA A 193 15.47 28.64 -16.88
N THR A 194 14.31 29.27 -16.92
CA THR A 194 13.01 28.59 -16.86
C THR A 194 12.76 27.75 -18.12
N CYS A 195 11.86 26.76 -18.02
CA CYS A 195 11.55 25.85 -19.13
C CYS A 195 11.03 26.56 -20.39
N GLN A 196 10.46 27.76 -20.23
CA GLN A 196 9.93 28.57 -21.33
C GLN A 196 11.05 29.35 -22.03
N GLU A 197 12.01 29.87 -21.27
CA GLU A 197 13.19 30.57 -21.78
C GLU A 197 14.13 29.63 -22.55
N ARG A 198 14.31 28.39 -22.07
CA ARG A 198 15.09 27.34 -22.78
C ARG A 198 14.54 26.94 -24.15
N ARG A 199 13.26 27.23 -24.43
CA ARG A 199 12.59 26.86 -25.69
C ARG A 199 12.64 27.97 -26.74
N LEU A 200 12.85 29.23 -26.32
CA LEU A 200 12.66 30.39 -27.18
C LEU A 200 13.98 30.96 -27.74
N GLU A 201 15.14 30.75 -27.10
CA GLU A 201 16.38 31.33 -27.62
C GLU A 201 17.68 30.60 -27.19
N ASN A 202 18.65 30.63 -28.11
CA ASN A 202 20.06 30.21 -27.97
C ASN A 202 20.81 31.09 -26.95
N LYS A 203 20.50 30.97 -25.66
CA LYS A 203 21.31 31.58 -24.60
C LYS A 203 22.52 30.68 -24.32
N VAL A 204 23.73 31.23 -24.41
CA VAL A 204 24.95 30.55 -23.95
C VAL A 204 24.75 30.24 -22.47
N GLU A 205 24.71 28.95 -22.11
CA GLU A 205 24.59 28.50 -20.73
C GLU A 205 25.81 28.98 -19.94
N GLU A 206 25.66 30.03 -19.14
CA GLU A 206 26.69 30.39 -18.17
C GLU A 206 26.78 29.28 -17.11
N PRO A 207 28.00 28.82 -16.76
CA PRO A 207 28.17 27.76 -15.78
C PRO A 207 27.61 28.21 -14.43
N HIS A 208 26.62 27.47 -13.92
CA HIS A 208 25.98 27.79 -12.66
C HIS A 208 26.95 27.56 -11.49
N GLU A 209 27.21 28.63 -10.73
CA GLU A 209 27.99 28.57 -9.50
C GLU A 209 27.20 27.83 -8.41
N LYS A 210 27.64 26.62 -8.09
CA LYS A 210 27.12 25.82 -6.98
C LYS A 210 28.03 26.03 -5.78
N LEU A 211 27.47 26.59 -4.70
CA LEU A 211 28.17 26.73 -3.43
C LEU A 211 27.92 25.49 -2.57
N THR A 212 28.96 24.69 -2.38
CA THR A 212 28.95 23.54 -1.47
C THR A 212 29.68 23.88 -0.19
N VAL A 213 28.96 23.85 0.93
CA VAL A 213 29.52 23.99 2.28
C VAL A 213 29.51 22.63 2.94
N GLN A 214 30.68 22.18 3.37
CA GLN A 214 30.91 20.89 3.97
C GLN A 214 31.22 21.07 5.46
N PHE A 215 30.42 20.43 6.31
CA PHE A 215 30.59 20.45 7.76
C PHE A 215 31.08 19.08 8.24
N ARG A 216 32.05 19.09 9.16
CA ARG A 216 32.61 17.91 9.80
C ARG A 216 32.23 17.87 11.27
#